data_AF-A0A2D7ZA16-F1
#
_entry.id   AF-A0A2D7ZA16-F1
#
_cell.length_a   1.000
_cell.length_b   1.000
_cell.length_c   1.000
_cell.angle_alpha   90.00
_cell.angle_beta   90.00
_cell.angle_gamma   90.00
#
_symmetry.space_group_name_H-M   'P 1'
#
loop_
_entity.id
_entity.type
_entity.pdbx_description
1 polymer ?
#
loop_
_entity_poly.entity_id
_entity_poly.type
_entity_poly.pdbx_seq_one_letter_code
_entity_poly.pdbx_strand_id
1 'polypeptide(L)'
;MYSGDKSSRLYALYRFVDTYPAITKPERHVRFNEKLWTTTLVLIIYFAMTNVMLWGLSGQALDLFAGFRSIMAGASGTLMHLGIGPIVTGSIIMQLFAGAKIIRLDLTDSRDKAMYQGVQKLLVLIMIPIESIPQTYGFLDPQQSLITDYGMGWANFVIV
;
A
#
# COMPACT_ATOMS: atom_id res chain seq x y z
N MET A 1 4.46 19.16 26.28
CA MET A 1 5.40 20.31 26.30
C MET A 1 6.51 19.98 25.31
N TYR A 2 6.47 20.59 24.13
CA TYR A 2 7.36 20.27 23.01
C TYR A 2 8.52 21.26 23.05
N SER A 3 9.67 20.85 23.57
CA SER A 3 10.87 21.69 23.64
C SER A 3 12.05 20.92 23.09
N GLY A 4 12.58 21.38 21.95
CA GLY A 4 13.67 20.78 21.20
C GLY A 4 13.76 21.45 19.83
N ASP A 5 14.72 22.37 19.70
CA ASP A 5 14.87 23.44 18.69
C ASP A 5 14.96 23.01 17.20
N LYS A 6 14.74 21.73 16.86
CA LYS A 6 14.77 21.21 15.47
C LYS A 6 13.86 20.00 15.22
N SER A 7 12.78 19.80 15.99
CA SER A 7 11.90 18.64 15.76
C SER A 7 10.95 18.86 14.58
N SER A 8 11.05 18.03 13.54
CA SER A 8 10.12 17.97 12.41
C SER A 8 8.66 17.79 12.87
N ARG A 9 7.69 18.41 12.16
CA ARG A 9 6.24 18.26 12.40
C ARG A 9 5.76 16.80 12.31
N LEU A 10 6.57 15.91 11.72
CA LEU A 10 6.29 14.48 11.63
C LEU A 10 6.34 13.73 12.96
N TYR A 11 7.09 14.22 13.94
CA TYR A 11 7.18 13.57 15.25
C TYR A 11 5.84 13.60 16.01
N ALA A 12 4.87 14.42 15.60
CA ALA A 12 3.50 14.34 16.11
C ALA A 12 2.84 12.97 15.84
N LEU A 13 3.29 12.24 14.81
CA LEU A 13 2.80 10.91 14.44
C LEU A 13 3.58 9.76 15.09
N TYR A 14 4.55 10.06 15.97
CA TYR A 14 5.43 9.06 16.57
C TYR A 14 4.68 7.88 17.21
N ARG A 15 3.58 8.15 17.92
CA ARG A 15 2.78 7.12 18.59
C ARG A 15 2.16 6.09 17.63
N PHE A 16 1.77 6.53 16.44
CA PHE A 16 1.22 5.64 15.41
C PHE A 16 2.32 4.85 14.71
N VAL A 17 3.47 5.49 14.49
CA VAL A 17 4.65 4.86 13.87
C VAL A 17 5.20 3.73 14.74
N ASP A 18 5.28 3.93 16.06
CA ASP A 18 5.89 2.97 17.00
C ASP A 18 5.00 1.72 17.22
N THR A 19 3.69 1.85 17.01
CA THR A 19 2.74 0.73 17.14
C THR A 19 2.70 -0.12 15.87
N TYR A 20 3.08 0.43 14.71
CA TYR A 20 2.93 -0.25 13.44
C TYR A 20 4.01 -1.33 13.27
N PRO A 21 3.64 -2.57 12.89
CA PRO A 21 4.60 -3.66 12.79
C PRO A 21 5.67 -3.36 11.74
N ALA A 22 6.92 -3.59 12.12
CA ALA A 22 8.08 -3.45 11.25
C ALA A 22 8.86 -4.76 11.19
N ILE A 23 9.36 -5.08 10.00
CA ILE A 23 10.26 -6.23 9.82
C ILE A 23 11.61 -5.86 10.42
N THR A 24 12.05 -6.64 11.41
CA THR A 24 13.35 -6.48 12.05
C THR A 24 14.46 -6.82 11.07
N LYS A 25 15.53 -6.01 11.06
CA LYS A 25 16.71 -6.32 10.25
C LYS A 25 17.43 -7.55 10.83
N PRO A 26 17.86 -8.51 10.01
CA PRO A 26 18.59 -9.67 10.50
C PRO A 26 19.93 -9.25 11.12
N GLU A 27 20.22 -9.76 12.32
CA GLU A 27 21.46 -9.47 13.07
C GLU A 27 22.69 -10.17 12.47
N ARG A 28 22.46 -11.26 11.72
CA ARG A 28 23.50 -12.06 11.07
C ARG A 28 23.61 -11.71 9.59
N HIS A 29 24.82 -11.81 9.05
CA HIS A 29 25.01 -11.80 7.60
C HIS A 29 24.20 -12.92 6.92
N VAL A 30 23.25 -12.54 6.08
CA VAL A 30 22.37 -13.44 5.32
C VAL A 30 23.11 -13.96 4.09
N ARG A 31 23.19 -15.28 3.93
CA ARG A 31 23.86 -15.92 2.78
C ARG A 31 23.10 -15.65 1.48
N PHE A 32 23.79 -15.65 0.34
CA PHE A 32 23.17 -15.40 -0.97
C PHE A 32 22.00 -16.37 -1.24
N ASN A 33 22.20 -17.67 -1.02
CA ASN A 33 21.16 -18.67 -1.25
C ASN A 33 19.89 -18.43 -0.41
N GLU A 34 20.03 -17.92 0.81
CA GLU A 34 18.90 -17.60 1.69
C GLU A 34 18.11 -16.40 1.13
N LYS A 35 18.80 -15.37 0.63
CA LYS A 35 18.16 -14.23 -0.07
C LYS A 35 17.46 -14.68 -1.35
N LEU A 36 18.09 -15.57 -2.12
CA LEU A 36 17.54 -16.10 -3.37
C LEU A 36 16.25 -16.88 -3.09
N TRP A 37 16.28 -17.84 -2.16
CA TRP A 37 15.09 -18.62 -1.78
C TRP A 37 13.96 -17.75 -1.24
N THR A 38 14.28 -16.75 -0.41
CA THR A 38 13.26 -15.82 0.11
C THR A 38 12.62 -15.03 -1.03
N THR A 39 13.42 -14.55 -1.99
CA THR A 39 12.91 -13.80 -3.15
C THR A 39 12.03 -14.68 -4.04
N THR A 40 12.48 -15.90 -4.34
CA THR A 40 11.71 -16.86 -5.14
C THR A 40 10.40 -17.21 -4.45
N LEU A 41 10.39 -17.42 -3.13
CA LEU A 41 9.18 -17.71 -2.37
C LEU A 41 8.17 -16.55 -2.47
N VAL A 42 8.63 -15.31 -2.25
CA VAL A 42 7.77 -14.11 -2.37
C VAL A 42 7.22 -13.98 -3.79
N LEU A 43 8.03 -14.29 -4.81
CA LEU A 43 7.60 -14.24 -6.20
C LEU A 43 6.51 -15.27 -6.52
N ILE A 44 6.62 -16.49 -5.99
CA ILE A 44 5.58 -17.54 -6.13
C ILE A 44 4.27 -17.06 -5.50
N ILE A 45 4.34 -16.49 -4.28
CA ILE A 45 3.15 -15.96 -3.60
C ILE A 45 2.53 -14.82 -4.40
N TYR A 46 3.34 -13.91 -4.93
CA TYR A 46 2.88 -12.82 -5.80
C TYR A 46 2.10 -13.36 -7.02
N PHE A 47 2.67 -14.30 -7.77
CA PHE A 47 1.99 -14.88 -8.93
C PHE A 47 0.75 -15.69 -8.54
N ALA A 48 0.74 -16.36 -7.39
CA ALA A 48 -0.46 -17.02 -6.89
C ALA A 48 -1.57 -15.99 -6.64
N MET A 49 -1.28 -14.88 -5.97
CA MET A 49 -2.26 -13.82 -5.67
C MET A 49 -2.79 -13.13 -6.94
N THR A 50 -1.99 -12.96 -7.98
CA THR A 50 -2.46 -12.40 -9.27
C THR A 50 -3.43 -13.32 -10.02
N ASN A 51 -3.57 -14.59 -9.60
CA ASN A 51 -4.51 -15.54 -10.21
C ASN A 51 -5.76 -15.79 -9.34
N VAL A 52 -5.81 -15.24 -8.12
CA VAL A 52 -6.98 -15.36 -7.23
C VAL A 52 -7.90 -14.17 -7.44
N MET A 53 -9.09 -14.41 -7.98
CA MET A 53 -10.11 -13.37 -8.19
C MET A 53 -10.76 -12.93 -6.88
N LEU A 54 -11.12 -11.65 -6.79
CA LEU A 54 -11.88 -11.12 -5.67
C LEU A 54 -13.27 -11.74 -5.65
N TRP A 55 -13.70 -12.13 -4.45
CA TRP A 55 -15.03 -12.66 -4.24
C TRP A 55 -16.07 -11.55 -4.41
N GLY A 56 -17.20 -11.89 -5.04
CA GLY A 56 -18.31 -10.95 -5.21
C GLY A 56 -18.29 -10.12 -6.49
N LEU A 57 -17.34 -10.34 -7.40
CA LEU A 57 -17.32 -9.68 -8.72
C LEU A 57 -18.16 -10.45 -9.76
N SER A 58 -18.85 -9.72 -10.64
CA SER A 58 -19.67 -10.28 -11.74
C SER A 58 -18.85 -10.90 -12.89
N GLY A 59 -17.52 -10.74 -12.86
CA GLY A 59 -16.59 -11.24 -13.89
C GLY A 59 -16.43 -10.32 -15.11
N GLN A 60 -17.25 -9.28 -15.23
CA GLN A 60 -17.09 -8.21 -16.24
C GLN A 60 -16.39 -7.02 -15.58
N ALA A 61 -15.06 -7.02 -15.61
CA ALA A 61 -14.28 -5.86 -15.16
C ALA A 61 -13.80 -5.07 -16.38
N LEU A 62 -14.18 -3.80 -16.46
CA LEU A 62 -13.65 -2.87 -17.46
C LEU A 62 -12.22 -2.49 -17.06
N ASP A 63 -11.24 -2.95 -17.82
CA ASP A 63 -9.83 -2.65 -17.57
C ASP A 63 -9.44 -1.27 -18.11
N LEU A 64 -9.91 -0.20 -17.46
CA LEU A 64 -9.52 1.17 -17.83
C LEU A 64 -8.03 1.49 -17.56
N PHE A 65 -7.37 0.73 -16.68
CA PHE A 65 -5.99 0.96 -16.25
C PHE A 65 -4.99 -0.01 -16.88
N ALA A 66 -5.34 -0.68 -17.99
CA ALA A 66 -4.47 -1.66 -18.65
C ALA A 66 -3.07 -1.11 -18.93
N GLY A 67 -2.99 0.15 -19.39
CA GLY A 67 -1.72 0.83 -19.67
C GLY A 67 -0.87 1.14 -18.42
N PHE A 68 -1.49 1.24 -17.25
CA PHE A 68 -0.79 1.50 -15.98
C PHE A 68 -0.41 0.24 -15.22
N ARG A 69 -0.94 -0.95 -15.58
CA ARG A 69 -0.63 -2.21 -14.89
C ARG A 69 0.83 -2.60 -14.92
N SER A 70 1.51 -2.33 -16.04
CA SER A 70 2.94 -2.62 -16.16
C SER A 70 3.77 -1.86 -15.13
N ILE A 71 3.32 -0.66 -14.74
CA ILE A 71 3.96 0.19 -13.72
C ILE A 71 3.48 -0.19 -12.32
N MET A 72 2.18 -0.43 -12.15
CA MET A 72 1.57 -0.74 -10.86
C MET A 72 1.74 -2.21 -10.43
N ALA A 73 2.27 -3.09 -11.29
CA ALA A 73 2.40 -4.52 -11.01
C ALA A 73 1.11 -5.13 -10.43
N GLY A 74 -0.04 -4.74 -10.99
CA GLY A 74 -1.37 -5.12 -10.52
C GLY A 74 -2.17 -5.88 -11.58
N ALA A 75 -3.22 -6.59 -11.15
CA ALA A 75 -4.10 -7.38 -12.01
C ALA A 75 -5.58 -7.17 -11.63
N SER A 76 -6.44 -6.73 -12.59
CA SER A 76 -7.87 -6.39 -12.33
C SER A 76 -8.59 -7.52 -11.65
N GLY A 77 -9.40 -7.16 -10.65
CA GLY A 77 -10.34 -8.09 -10.07
C GLY A 77 -9.66 -9.28 -9.38
N THR A 78 -8.37 -9.17 -9.08
CA THR A 78 -7.60 -10.15 -8.30
C THR A 78 -7.23 -9.56 -6.95
N LEU A 79 -6.66 -10.37 -6.04
CA LEU A 79 -6.08 -9.85 -4.79
C LEU A 79 -5.02 -8.77 -5.02
N MET A 80 -4.39 -8.74 -6.19
CA MET A 80 -3.39 -7.74 -6.59
C MET A 80 -4.00 -6.59 -7.41
N HIS A 81 -5.29 -6.28 -7.24
CA HIS A 81 -5.97 -5.23 -8.02
C HIS A 81 -5.26 -3.88 -7.99
N LEU A 82 -4.93 -3.38 -6.79
CA LEU A 82 -4.21 -2.11 -6.60
C LEU A 82 -2.70 -2.23 -6.88
N GLY A 83 -2.16 -3.45 -6.87
CA GLY A 83 -0.73 -3.71 -7.04
C GLY A 83 0.14 -2.95 -6.04
N ILE A 84 1.21 -2.32 -6.51
CA ILE A 84 2.11 -1.47 -5.72
C ILE A 84 1.66 -0.01 -5.65
N GLY A 85 0.52 0.36 -6.24
CA GLY A 85 0.01 1.73 -6.37
C GLY A 85 0.10 2.53 -5.05
N PRO A 86 -0.53 2.07 -3.95
CA PRO A 86 -0.54 2.80 -2.69
C PRO A 86 0.86 3.04 -2.12
N ILE A 87 1.80 2.11 -2.34
CA ILE A 87 3.20 2.22 -1.88
C ILE A 87 3.93 3.30 -2.66
N VAL A 88 3.79 3.26 -3.99
CA VAL A 88 4.43 4.22 -4.90
C VAL A 88 3.85 5.61 -4.67
N THR A 89 2.53 5.77 -4.66
CA THR A 89 1.87 7.07 -4.44
C THR A 89 2.25 7.69 -3.10
N GLY A 90 2.23 6.89 -2.01
CA GLY A 90 2.65 7.38 -0.71
C GLY A 90 4.13 7.78 -0.65
N SER A 91 5.00 7.05 -1.36
CA SER A 91 6.42 7.39 -1.48
C SER A 91 6.63 8.71 -2.24
N ILE A 92 5.89 8.95 -3.32
CA ILE A 92 5.95 10.18 -4.11
C ILE A 92 5.54 11.38 -3.24
N ILE A 93 4.45 11.28 -2.49
CA ILE A 93 4.00 12.36 -1.58
C ILE A 93 5.09 12.69 -0.55
N MET A 94 5.66 11.66 0.09
CA MET A 94 6.72 11.86 1.08
C MET A 94 8.01 12.44 0.47
N GLN A 95 8.38 12.00 -0.73
CA GLN A 95 9.52 12.54 -1.47
C GLN A 95 9.30 14.01 -1.87
N LEU A 96 8.11 14.37 -2.34
CA LEU A 96 7.76 15.75 -2.67
C LEU A 96 7.81 16.67 -1.44
N PHE A 97 7.29 16.23 -0.29
CA PHE A 97 7.32 17.03 0.95
C PHE A 97 8.73 17.18 1.53
N ALA A 98 9.57 16.15 1.43
CA ALA A 98 10.97 16.23 1.82
C ALA A 98 11.78 17.11 0.85
N GLY A 99 11.57 16.95 -0.46
CA GLY A 99 12.24 17.72 -1.51
C GLY A 99 11.89 19.20 -1.48
N ALA A 100 10.62 19.53 -1.24
CA ALA A 100 10.14 20.91 -1.04
C ALA A 100 10.54 21.52 0.32
N LYS A 101 11.26 20.77 1.18
CA LYS A 101 11.67 21.18 2.54
C LYS A 101 10.51 21.59 3.45
N ILE A 102 9.29 21.14 3.14
CA ILE A 102 8.10 21.31 4.00
C ILE A 102 8.29 20.49 5.28
N ILE A 103 8.86 19.30 5.13
CA ILE A 103 9.29 18.43 6.22
C ILE A 103 10.81 18.53 6.32
N ARG A 104 11.31 19.09 7.42
CA ARG A 104 12.75 19.15 7.71
C ARG A 104 13.15 17.90 8.49
N LEU A 105 13.51 16.83 7.79
CA LEU A 105 14.10 15.63 8.39
C LEU A 105 15.55 15.50 7.93
N ASP A 106 16.43 15.15 8.87
CA ASP A 106 17.81 14.81 8.55
C ASP A 106 17.89 13.33 8.18
N LEU A 107 17.87 13.03 6.87
CA LEU A 107 18.02 11.67 6.37
C LEU A 107 19.45 11.12 6.53
N THR A 108 20.33 11.75 7.32
CA THR A 108 21.57 11.14 7.79
C THR A 108 21.40 10.54 9.18
N ASP A 109 20.52 11.11 10.03
CA ASP A 109 20.18 10.61 11.36
C ASP A 109 19.31 9.36 11.29
N SER A 110 19.64 8.36 12.12
CA SER A 110 18.96 7.07 12.13
C SER A 110 17.50 7.14 12.62
N ARG A 111 17.18 8.06 13.54
CA ARG A 111 15.83 8.25 14.09
C ARG A 111 14.94 8.96 13.09
N ASP A 112 15.45 9.98 12.41
CA ASP A 112 14.71 10.69 11.36
C ASP A 112 14.44 9.79 10.14
N LYS A 113 15.37 8.90 9.78
CA LYS A 113 15.11 7.84 8.79
C LYS A 113 13.98 6.89 9.23
N ALA A 114 14.00 6.45 10.48
CA ALA A 114 12.97 5.57 11.02
C ALA A 114 11.60 6.25 11.02
N MET A 115 11.54 7.53 11.42
CA MET A 115 10.33 8.35 11.36
C MET A 115 9.82 8.51 9.92
N TYR A 116 10.71 8.80 8.96
CA TYR A 116 10.34 8.91 7.55
C TYR A 116 9.72 7.61 7.03
N GLN A 117 10.37 6.47 7.28
CA GLN A 117 9.87 5.15 6.86
C GLN A 117 8.56 4.78 7.55
N GLY A 118 8.43 5.13 8.83
CA GLY A 118 7.21 4.91 9.61
C GLY A 118 6.02 5.70 9.08
N VAL A 119 6.19 7.00 8.87
CA VAL A 119 5.13 7.85 8.33
C VAL A 119 4.79 7.47 6.90
N GLN A 120 5.77 7.10 6.08
CA GLN A 120 5.50 6.58 4.74
C GLN A 120 4.58 5.35 4.79
N LYS A 121 4.83 4.38 5.69
CA LYS A 121 3.95 3.21 5.85
C LYS A 121 2.53 3.57 6.29
N LEU A 122 2.39 4.53 7.21
CA LEU A 122 1.07 5.04 7.61
C LEU A 122 0.36 5.70 6.42
N LEU A 123 1.10 6.43 5.60
CA LEU A 123 0.56 7.05 4.40
C LEU A 123 0.10 5.99 3.39
N VAL A 124 0.87 4.90 3.19
CA VAL A 124 0.44 3.75 2.37
C VAL A 124 -0.89 3.18 2.88
N LEU A 125 -1.05 2.99 4.18
CA LEU A 125 -2.30 2.48 4.77
C LEU A 125 -3.49 3.40 4.45
N ILE A 126 -3.27 4.71 4.42
CA ILE A 126 -4.29 5.71 4.05
C ILE A 126 -4.55 5.70 2.53
N MET A 127 -3.53 5.46 1.71
CA MET A 127 -3.68 5.39 0.25
C MET A 127 -4.48 4.18 -0.21
N ILE A 128 -4.46 3.06 0.52
CA ILE A 128 -5.24 1.86 0.17
C ILE A 128 -6.74 2.16 0.00
N PRO A 129 -7.47 2.72 0.99
CA PRO A 129 -8.88 3.07 0.81
C PRO A 129 -9.08 4.21 -0.21
N ILE A 130 -8.15 5.18 -0.27
CA ILE A 130 -8.23 6.29 -1.24
C ILE A 130 -8.16 5.79 -2.68
N GLU A 131 -7.34 4.78 -2.97
CA GLU A 131 -7.20 4.20 -4.31
C GLU A 131 -8.24 3.11 -4.60
N SER A 132 -8.58 2.26 -3.62
CA SER A 132 -9.51 1.13 -3.81
C SER A 132 -10.94 1.59 -4.02
N ILE A 133 -11.44 2.55 -3.23
CA ILE A 133 -12.84 2.99 -3.32
C ILE A 133 -13.19 3.47 -4.74
N PRO A 134 -12.48 4.45 -5.34
CA PRO A 134 -12.82 4.89 -6.70
C PRO A 134 -12.65 3.78 -7.74
N GLN A 135 -11.67 2.89 -7.57
CA GLN A 135 -11.43 1.80 -8.52
C GLN A 135 -12.56 0.77 -8.50
N THR A 136 -13.06 0.44 -7.31
CA THR A 136 -14.15 -0.52 -7.15
C THR A 136 -15.50 0.07 -7.53
N TYR A 137 -15.86 1.26 -7.02
CA TYR A 137 -17.14 1.91 -7.35
C TYR A 137 -17.23 2.41 -8.80
N GLY A 138 -16.09 2.63 -9.46
CA GLY A 138 -16.04 3.14 -10.83
C GLY A 138 -15.96 2.06 -11.91
N PHE A 139 -15.40 0.89 -11.62
CA PHE A 139 -14.99 -0.07 -12.67
C PHE A 139 -15.21 -1.55 -12.35
N LEU A 140 -15.65 -1.89 -11.14
CA LEU A 140 -15.93 -3.27 -10.73
C LEU A 140 -17.41 -3.44 -10.38
N ASP A 141 -18.12 -4.26 -11.15
CA ASP A 141 -19.53 -4.54 -10.88
C ASP A 141 -19.69 -5.74 -9.94
N PRO A 142 -20.41 -5.59 -8.81
CA PRO A 142 -20.69 -6.72 -7.94
C PRO A 142 -21.59 -7.74 -8.63
N GLN A 143 -21.47 -9.01 -8.24
CA GLN A 143 -22.33 -10.08 -8.74
C GLN A 143 -23.80 -9.82 -8.43
N GLN A 144 -24.68 -10.23 -9.35
CA GLN A 144 -26.11 -9.91 -9.27
C GLN A 144 -26.79 -10.50 -8.01
N SER A 145 -26.31 -11.63 -7.51
CA SER A 145 -26.77 -12.23 -6.25
C SER A 145 -26.52 -11.32 -5.04
N LEU A 146 -25.34 -10.71 -4.92
CA LEU A 146 -25.04 -9.77 -3.84
C LEU A 146 -25.93 -8.52 -3.89
N ILE A 147 -26.22 -8.04 -5.11
CA ILE A 147 -27.10 -6.89 -5.30
C ILE A 147 -28.52 -7.23 -4.86
N THR A 148 -29.02 -8.43 -5.18
CA THR A 148 -30.37 -8.86 -4.80
C THR A 148 -30.50 -9.07 -3.29
N ASP A 149 -29.48 -9.62 -2.63
CA ASP A 149 -29.53 -9.96 -1.21
C ASP A 149 -29.29 -8.75 -0.29
N TYR A 150 -28.37 -7.85 -0.65
CA TYR A 150 -27.92 -6.75 0.22
C TYR A 150 -28.21 -5.36 -0.33
N GLY A 151 -28.63 -5.24 -1.60
CA GLY A 151 -28.77 -3.96 -2.29
C GLY A 151 -27.44 -3.41 -2.81
N MET A 152 -27.50 -2.56 -3.84
CA MET A 152 -26.33 -2.07 -4.57
C MET A 152 -25.27 -1.38 -3.68
N GLY A 153 -25.70 -0.62 -2.67
CA GLY A 153 -24.77 0.08 -1.76
C GLY A 153 -23.92 -0.87 -0.93
N TRP A 154 -24.53 -1.90 -0.34
CA TRP A 154 -23.83 -2.91 0.46
C TRP A 154 -23.04 -3.88 -0.41
N ALA A 155 -23.58 -4.23 -1.57
CA ALA A 155 -22.85 -5.05 -2.55
C ALA A 155 -21.53 -4.38 -2.96
N ASN A 156 -21.53 -3.06 -3.21
CA ASN A 156 -20.32 -2.31 -3.51
C ASN A 156 -19.36 -2.18 -2.33
N PHE A 157 -19.87 -2.06 -1.10
CA PHE A 157 -19.01 -2.01 0.09
C PHE A 157 -18.26 -3.34 0.33
N VAL A 158 -18.90 -4.46 0.01
CA VAL A 158 -18.33 -5.81 0.21
C VAL A 158 -17.18 -6.12 -0.75
N ILE A 159 -17.17 -5.51 -1.93
CA ILE A 159 -16.13 -5.73 -2.95
C ILE A 159 -14.94 -4.75 -2.86
N VAL A 160 -15.00 -3.78 -1.94
CA VAL A 160 -13.93 -2.82 -1.62
C VAL A 160 -13.02 -3.39 -0.54
#